data_AF-A0A822CAZ9-F1
#
_entry.id   AF-A0A822CAZ9-F1
#
_cell.length_a   1.000
_cell.length_b   1.000
_cell.length_c   1.000
_cell.angle_alpha   90.00
_cell.angle_beta   90.00
_cell.angle_gamma   90.00
#
_symmetry.space_group_name_H-M   'P 1'
#
loop_
_entity.id
_entity.type
_entity.pdbx_description
1 polymer ?
#
loop_
_entity_poly.entity_id
_entity_poly.type
_entity_poly.pdbx_seq_one_letter_code
_entity_poly.pdbx_strand_id
1 'polypeptide(L)'
;MSGINKGVQACVNDKLQREVIFIPCGAHSSNLAVKYACDCSTQFISLFYLLQELYNYFTGSAKRHHILREKLNASEFGLLVKNLAETRWTASFTSLHAVDVSFDQIIENLTYISEQLTDKEAIHQAICLKRKLLFFEIMSLLLFMINVTRVTYALTAHLQGKELDIITVIDVISNSLKLLQHMRNDDNTMINMIERTIRRAVAFDIYVDAEFDRLHRPRQRSRRIDNNPSTAVNLSRNEYYTGLM
;
A
#
# COMPACT_ATOMS: atom_id res chain seq x y z
N MET A 1 -19.70 -2.95 18.59
CA MET A 1 -19.66 -2.01 17.47
C MET A 1 -20.85 -1.07 17.58
N SER A 2 -20.61 0.23 17.65
CA SER A 2 -21.63 1.28 17.66
C SER A 2 -21.91 1.72 16.21
N GLY A 3 -22.60 0.86 15.46
CA GLY A 3 -23.03 1.20 14.09
C GLY A 3 -24.15 2.23 14.09
N ILE A 4 -24.15 3.13 13.10
CA ILE A 4 -25.15 4.20 12.91
C ILE A 4 -26.58 3.62 12.82
N ASN A 5 -26.74 2.47 12.15
CA ASN A 5 -28.04 1.83 11.96
C ASN A 5 -28.15 0.57 12.84
N LYS A 6 -28.83 0.67 13.99
CA LYS A 6 -29.05 -0.47 14.92
C LYS A 6 -27.75 -1.23 15.24
N GLY A 7 -26.71 -0.50 15.65
CA GLY A 7 -25.44 -1.09 16.08
C GLY A 7 -25.63 -2.13 17.19
N VAL A 8 -24.65 -3.04 17.33
CA VAL A 8 -24.70 -4.12 18.33
C VAL A 8 -25.04 -3.61 19.73
N GLN A 9 -24.47 -2.46 20.12
CA GLN A 9 -24.78 -1.83 21.40
C GLN A 9 -26.27 -1.46 21.53
N ALA A 10 -26.86 -0.82 20.51
CA ALA A 10 -28.27 -0.44 20.53
C ALA A 10 -29.18 -1.67 20.64
N CYS A 11 -28.87 -2.74 19.90
CA CYS A 11 -29.60 -4.01 20.00
C CYS A 11 -29.47 -4.67 21.37
N VAL A 12 -28.31 -4.58 22.01
CA VAL A 12 -28.08 -5.13 23.36
C VAL A 12 -28.79 -4.30 24.42
N ASN A 13 -28.74 -2.97 24.33
CA ASN A 13 -29.45 -2.07 25.23
C ASN A 13 -30.97 -2.30 25.16
N ASP A 14 -31.51 -2.44 23.95
CA ASP A 14 -32.93 -2.73 23.72
C ASP A 14 -33.34 -4.09 24.31
N LYS A 15 -32.54 -5.15 24.09
CA LYS A 15 -32.84 -6.47 24.66
C LYS A 15 -32.75 -6.53 26.18
N LEU A 16 -31.78 -5.83 26.77
CA LEU A 16 -31.53 -5.86 28.21
C LEU A 16 -32.30 -4.76 28.97
N GLN A 17 -32.96 -3.85 28.26
CA GLN A 17 -33.70 -2.72 28.81
C GLN A 17 -32.86 -1.89 29.79
N ARG A 18 -31.56 -1.76 29.51
CA ARG A 18 -30.61 -0.96 30.30
C ARG A 18 -29.46 -0.48 29.43
N GLU A 19 -28.79 0.59 29.87
CA GLU A 19 -27.58 1.05 29.23
C GLU A 19 -26.41 0.09 29.53
N VAL A 20 -25.80 -0.43 28.46
CA VAL A 20 -24.58 -1.22 28.54
C VAL A 20 -23.39 -0.36 28.14
N ILE A 21 -22.39 -0.35 29.02
CA ILE A 21 -21.11 0.31 28.79
C ILE A 21 -20.49 -0.29 27.53
N PHE A 22 -20.20 0.57 26.56
CA PHE A 22 -19.51 0.20 25.34
C PHE A 22 -18.12 0.84 25.33
N ILE A 23 -17.09 -0.01 25.19
CA ILE A 23 -15.72 0.41 25.01
C ILE A 23 -15.34 0.16 23.54
N PRO A 24 -14.99 1.20 22.76
CA PRO A 24 -14.58 1.01 21.38
C PRO A 24 -13.26 0.23 21.32
N CYS A 25 -13.13 -0.64 20.32
CA CYS A 25 -11.91 -1.42 20.12
C CYS A 25 -10.80 -0.53 19.55
N GLY A 26 -9.72 -0.32 20.32
CA GLY A 26 -8.57 0.48 19.89
C GLY A 26 -7.96 -0.02 18.58
N ALA A 27 -7.79 -1.33 18.42
CA ALA A 27 -7.27 -1.92 17.19
C ALA A 27 -8.16 -1.62 15.97
N HIS A 28 -9.48 -1.64 16.15
CA HIS A 28 -10.41 -1.28 15.09
C HIS A 28 -10.33 0.20 14.73
N SER A 29 -10.30 1.08 15.74
CA SER A 29 -10.16 2.52 15.55
C SER A 29 -8.86 2.90 14.83
N SER A 30 -7.73 2.30 15.21
CA SER A 30 -6.44 2.51 14.55
C SER A 30 -6.48 2.06 13.09
N ASN A 31 -7.03 0.87 12.80
CA ASN A 31 -7.19 0.39 11.44
C ASN A 31 -8.06 1.32 10.58
N LEU A 32 -9.13 1.85 11.17
CA LEU A 32 -10.03 2.75 10.47
C LEU A 32 -9.35 4.09 10.14
N ALA A 33 -8.52 4.61 11.05
CA ALA A 33 -7.75 5.84 10.81
C ALA A 33 -6.79 5.69 9.61
N VAL A 34 -6.07 4.57 9.53
CA VAL A 34 -5.15 4.32 8.41
C VAL A 34 -5.91 4.13 7.09
N LYS A 35 -7.03 3.39 7.13
CA LYS A 35 -7.90 3.21 5.96
C LYS A 35 -8.37 4.56 5.42
N TYR A 36 -8.96 5.40 6.28
CA TYR A 36 -9.46 6.71 5.86
C TYR A 36 -8.35 7.62 5.33
N ALA A 37 -7.15 7.57 5.93
CA ALA A 37 -6.01 8.32 5.41
C ALA A 37 -5.62 7.88 3.98
N CYS A 38 -5.66 6.57 3.70
CA CYS A 38 -5.39 6.05 2.36
C CYS A 38 -6.52 6.41 1.37
N ASP A 39 -7.77 6.36 1.81
CA ASP A 39 -8.94 6.71 0.99
C ASP A 39 -8.98 8.20 0.62
N CYS A 40 -8.17 9.05 1.26
CA CYS A 40 -8.02 10.46 0.88
C CYS A 40 -7.10 10.69 -0.33
N SER A 41 -6.38 9.69 -0.82
CA SER A 41 -5.42 9.83 -1.93
C SER A 41 -5.67 8.79 -3.01
N THR A 42 -5.83 9.27 -4.24
CA THR A 42 -6.07 8.43 -5.42
C THR A 42 -4.90 7.51 -5.73
N GLN A 43 -3.67 7.91 -5.36
CA GLN A 43 -2.45 7.12 -5.47
C GLN A 43 -2.51 5.86 -4.59
N PHE A 44 -2.83 6.03 -3.30
CA PHE A 44 -2.96 4.89 -2.39
C PHE A 44 -4.15 4.01 -2.75
N ILE A 45 -5.27 4.59 -3.16
CA ILE A 45 -6.42 3.83 -3.69
C ILE A 45 -5.95 2.94 -4.85
N SER A 46 -5.22 3.51 -5.81
CA SER A 46 -4.73 2.79 -6.99
C SER A 46 -3.75 1.66 -6.63
N LEU A 47 -2.87 1.88 -5.63
CA LEU A 47 -2.00 0.82 -5.10
C LEU A 47 -2.82 -0.36 -4.55
N PHE A 48 -3.80 -0.11 -3.70
CA PHE A 48 -4.60 -1.20 -3.11
C PHE A 48 -5.47 -1.92 -4.13
N TYR A 49 -6.05 -1.21 -5.11
CA TYR A 49 -6.73 -1.86 -6.22
C TYR A 49 -5.80 -2.74 -7.04
N LEU A 50 -4.56 -2.32 -7.29
CA LEU A 50 -3.56 -3.12 -8.00
C LEU A 50 -3.21 -4.41 -7.23
N LEU A 51 -3.03 -4.33 -5.91
CA LEU A 51 -2.77 -5.51 -5.08
C LEU A 51 -3.94 -6.51 -5.15
N GLN A 52 -5.18 -6.02 -5.13
CA GLN A 52 -6.36 -6.87 -5.29
C GLN A 52 -6.46 -7.48 -6.69
N GLU A 53 -6.19 -6.68 -7.73
CA GLU A 53 -6.16 -7.14 -9.13
C GLU A 53 -5.13 -8.26 -9.31
N LEU A 54 -3.94 -8.09 -8.71
CA LEU A 54 -2.88 -9.09 -8.71
C LEU A 54 -3.30 -10.38 -8.00
N TYR A 55 -3.92 -10.28 -6.82
CA TYR A 55 -4.45 -11.43 -6.10
C TYR A 55 -5.49 -12.18 -6.94
N ASN A 56 -6.51 -11.47 -7.42
CA ASN A 56 -7.59 -12.02 -8.23
C ASN A 56 -7.05 -12.68 -9.52
N TYR A 57 -6.03 -12.09 -10.14
CA TYR A 57 -5.37 -12.64 -11.31
C TYR A 57 -4.78 -14.03 -11.01
N PHE A 58 -3.93 -14.13 -9.98
CA PHE A 58 -3.30 -15.42 -9.68
C PHE A 58 -4.28 -16.47 -9.15
N THR A 59 -5.21 -16.09 -8.25
CA THR A 59 -6.16 -17.04 -7.67
C THR A 59 -7.34 -17.37 -8.58
N GLY A 60 -7.60 -16.55 -9.60
CA GLY A 60 -8.68 -16.76 -10.55
C GLY A 60 -8.45 -17.93 -11.52
N SER A 61 -7.28 -18.56 -11.51
CA SER A 61 -7.01 -19.80 -12.27
C SER A 61 -6.09 -20.72 -11.50
N ALA A 62 -6.49 -21.99 -11.36
CA ALA A 62 -5.66 -23.01 -10.72
C ALA A 62 -4.28 -23.14 -11.41
N LYS A 63 -4.24 -22.99 -12.74
CA LYS A 63 -2.99 -23.02 -13.53
C LYS A 63 -2.07 -21.85 -13.17
N ARG A 64 -2.58 -20.61 -13.20
CA ARG A 64 -1.79 -19.41 -12.84
C ARG A 64 -1.32 -19.47 -11.39
N HIS A 65 -2.19 -19.90 -10.49
CA HIS A 65 -1.85 -20.07 -9.08
C HIS A 65 -0.74 -21.10 -8.85
N HIS A 66 -0.78 -22.21 -9.58
CA HIS A 66 0.26 -23.23 -9.51
C HIS A 66 1.61 -22.68 -10.01
N ILE A 67 1.62 -22.03 -11.17
CA ILE A 67 2.82 -21.40 -11.74
C ILE A 67 3.42 -20.38 -10.77
N LEU A 68 2.59 -19.56 -10.10
CA LEU A 68 3.04 -18.65 -9.05
C LEU A 68 3.73 -19.41 -7.91
N ARG A 69 3.09 -20.44 -7.37
CA ARG A 69 3.67 -21.22 -6.26
C ARG A 69 5.00 -21.86 -6.62
N GLU A 70 5.14 -22.41 -7.82
CA GLU A 70 6.41 -23.03 -8.24
C GLU A 70 7.57 -22.03 -8.20
N LYS A 71 7.36 -20.81 -8.73
CA LYS A 71 8.38 -19.75 -8.68
C LYS A 71 8.64 -19.24 -7.26
N LEU A 72 7.60 -19.12 -6.44
CA LEU A 72 7.76 -18.69 -5.05
C LEU A 72 8.50 -19.73 -4.20
N ASN A 73 8.22 -21.02 -4.37
CA ASN A 73 8.87 -22.10 -3.64
C ASN A 73 10.35 -22.27 -4.02
N ALA A 74 10.76 -21.78 -5.19
CA ALA A 74 12.16 -21.72 -5.59
C ALA A 74 12.94 -20.59 -4.88
N SER A 75 12.24 -19.67 -4.21
CA SER A 75 12.82 -18.61 -3.39
C SER A 75 12.69 -18.96 -1.91
N GLU A 76 13.77 -18.81 -1.15
CA GLU A 76 13.80 -19.09 0.30
C GLU A 76 12.77 -18.26 1.09
N PHE A 77 12.44 -17.06 0.60
CA PHE A 77 11.57 -16.10 1.27
C PHE A 77 10.25 -15.85 0.53
N GLY A 78 9.92 -16.61 -0.53
CA GLY A 78 8.75 -16.38 -1.36
C GLY A 78 7.44 -16.39 -0.57
N LEU A 79 6.66 -15.31 -0.67
CA LEU A 79 5.35 -15.14 -0.04
C LEU A 79 4.23 -15.10 -1.07
N LEU A 80 3.21 -15.92 -0.84
CA LEU A 80 2.02 -15.93 -1.70
C LEU A 80 1.23 -14.61 -1.56
N VAL A 81 0.84 -14.03 -2.70
CA VAL A 81 -0.04 -12.86 -2.76
C VAL A 81 -1.30 -13.11 -1.92
N LYS A 82 -1.68 -12.13 -1.10
CA LYS A 82 -2.78 -12.23 -0.15
C LYS A 82 -3.95 -11.35 -0.57
N ASN A 83 -5.16 -11.85 -0.33
CA ASN A 83 -6.38 -11.09 -0.49
C ASN A 83 -6.37 -9.86 0.45
N LEU A 84 -6.84 -8.71 -0.03
CA LEU A 84 -7.14 -7.59 0.86
C LEU A 84 -8.46 -7.88 1.59
N ALA A 85 -8.40 -7.96 2.91
CA ALA A 85 -9.63 -8.07 3.70
C ALA A 85 -10.16 -6.66 4.00
N GLU A 86 -11.34 -6.32 3.46
CA GLU A 86 -11.98 -5.01 3.68
C GLU A 86 -12.19 -4.68 5.18
N THR A 87 -12.40 -5.70 6.00
CA THR A 87 -12.71 -5.57 7.44
C THR A 87 -11.48 -5.58 8.34
N ARG A 88 -10.30 -5.93 7.82
CA ARG A 88 -9.06 -6.03 8.61
C ARG A 88 -7.92 -5.39 7.83
N TRP A 89 -7.68 -4.11 8.08
CA TRP A 89 -6.54 -3.39 7.52
C TRP A 89 -5.18 -4.06 7.83
N THR A 90 -5.09 -4.88 8.88
CA THR A 90 -3.91 -5.72 9.13
C THR A 90 -3.61 -6.72 8.01
N ALA A 91 -4.62 -7.17 7.25
CA ALA A 91 -4.42 -7.98 6.05
C ALA A 91 -3.73 -7.19 4.92
N SER A 92 -3.91 -5.87 4.90
CA SER A 92 -3.24 -4.98 3.94
C SER A 92 -1.72 -5.02 4.13
N PHE A 93 -1.21 -4.99 5.37
CA PHE A 93 0.23 -5.15 5.63
C PHE A 93 0.75 -6.48 5.08
N THR A 94 0.05 -7.59 5.36
CA THR A 94 0.49 -8.90 4.89
C THR A 94 0.47 -9.02 3.36
N SER A 95 -0.45 -8.33 2.68
CA SER A 95 -0.50 -8.28 1.21
C SER A 95 0.63 -7.44 0.63
N LEU A 96 0.82 -6.22 1.15
CA LEU A 96 1.95 -5.34 0.80
C LEU A 96 3.29 -6.05 0.96
N HIS A 97 3.52 -6.64 2.14
CA HIS A 97 4.75 -7.36 2.47
C HIS A 97 4.96 -8.59 1.57
N ALA A 98 3.91 -9.35 1.28
CA ALA A 98 4.02 -10.50 0.38
C ALA A 98 4.45 -10.09 -1.04
N VAL A 99 3.90 -8.99 -1.55
CA VAL A 99 4.26 -8.45 -2.87
C VAL A 99 5.67 -7.88 -2.88
N ASP A 100 6.10 -7.18 -1.82
CA ASP A 100 7.46 -6.61 -1.75
C ASP A 100 8.56 -7.66 -1.63
N VAL A 101 8.35 -8.69 -0.80
CA VAL A 101 9.30 -9.80 -0.64
C VAL A 101 9.38 -10.64 -1.91
N SER A 102 8.25 -10.83 -2.59
CA SER A 102 8.16 -11.70 -3.77
C SER A 102 8.15 -10.94 -5.09
N PHE A 103 8.56 -9.67 -5.08
CA PHE A 103 8.37 -8.75 -6.20
C PHE A 103 8.99 -9.31 -7.48
N ASP A 104 10.24 -9.75 -7.39
CA ASP A 104 11.00 -10.26 -8.53
C ASP A 104 10.35 -11.54 -9.09
N GLN A 105 9.96 -12.47 -8.22
CA GLN A 105 9.27 -13.71 -8.62
C GLN A 105 7.92 -13.42 -9.25
N ILE A 106 7.18 -12.40 -8.77
CA ILE A 106 5.92 -11.97 -9.38
C ILE A 106 6.16 -11.44 -10.80
N ILE A 107 7.17 -10.59 -10.99
CA ILE A 107 7.51 -10.04 -12.32
C ILE A 107 7.95 -11.16 -13.27
N GLU A 108 8.78 -12.10 -12.81
CA GLU A 108 9.16 -13.29 -13.57
C GLU A 108 7.94 -14.13 -13.95
N ASN A 109 7.01 -14.33 -13.01
CA ASN A 109 5.80 -15.11 -13.24
C ASN A 109 4.91 -14.49 -14.31
N LEU A 110 4.69 -13.17 -14.21
CA LEU A 110 3.89 -12.43 -15.19
C LEU A 110 4.55 -12.44 -16.57
N THR A 111 5.89 -12.37 -16.62
CA THR A 111 6.66 -12.49 -17.87
C THR A 111 6.48 -13.87 -18.49
N TYR A 112 6.69 -14.93 -17.69
CA TYR A 112 6.49 -16.31 -18.13
C TYR A 112 5.07 -16.54 -18.65
N ILE A 113 4.05 -16.05 -17.93
CA ILE A 113 2.67 -16.20 -18.38
C ILE A 113 2.43 -15.45 -19.69
N SER A 114 2.97 -14.25 -19.84
CA SER A 114 2.80 -13.46 -21.07
C SER A 114 3.43 -14.09 -22.30
N GLU A 115 4.45 -14.93 -22.12
CA GLU A 115 5.21 -15.55 -23.22
C GLU A 115 4.77 -17.00 -23.50
N GLN A 116 4.38 -17.75 -22.48
CA GLN A 116 4.24 -19.21 -22.55
C GLN A 116 2.78 -19.70 -22.50
N LEU A 117 1.83 -18.88 -22.04
CA LEU A 117 0.41 -19.25 -22.10
C LEU A 117 -0.18 -18.93 -23.49
N THR A 118 -1.28 -19.60 -23.80
CA THR A 118 -2.02 -19.42 -25.06
C THR A 118 -3.30 -18.60 -24.90
N ASP A 119 -3.78 -18.45 -23.66
CA ASP A 119 -4.97 -17.66 -23.35
C ASP A 119 -4.67 -16.16 -23.50
N LYS A 120 -5.24 -15.56 -24.54
CA LYS A 120 -5.04 -14.15 -24.90
C LYS A 120 -5.45 -13.19 -23.79
N GLU A 121 -6.50 -13.50 -23.04
CA GLU A 121 -6.95 -12.64 -21.95
C GLU A 121 -5.96 -12.68 -20.79
N ALA A 122 -5.55 -13.89 -20.38
CA ALA A 122 -4.56 -14.07 -19.33
C ALA A 122 -3.20 -13.42 -19.67
N ILE A 123 -2.77 -13.51 -20.93
CA ILE A 123 -1.55 -12.87 -21.44
C ILE A 123 -1.66 -11.35 -21.36
N HIS A 124 -2.75 -10.77 -21.89
CA HIS A 124 -2.95 -9.32 -21.89
C HIS A 124 -2.99 -8.76 -20.46
N GLN A 125 -3.73 -9.42 -19.57
CA GLN A 125 -3.79 -9.06 -18.16
C GLN A 125 -2.40 -9.16 -17.49
N ALA A 126 -1.60 -10.19 -17.79
CA ALA A 126 -0.25 -10.33 -17.25
C ALA A 126 0.66 -9.15 -17.65
N ILE A 127 0.63 -8.78 -18.93
CA ILE A 127 1.40 -7.65 -19.47
C ILE A 127 0.99 -6.35 -18.79
N CYS A 128 -0.32 -6.12 -18.65
CA CYS A 128 -0.86 -4.94 -18.01
C CYS A 128 -0.48 -4.87 -16.52
N LEU A 129 -0.59 -5.96 -15.77
CA LEU A 129 -0.20 -6.04 -14.36
C LEU A 129 1.31 -5.81 -14.18
N LYS A 130 2.14 -6.46 -15.00
CA LYS A 130 3.60 -6.26 -14.98
C LYS A 130 3.94 -4.80 -15.19
N ARG A 131 3.36 -4.16 -16.21
CA ARG A 131 3.59 -2.73 -16.48
C ARG A 131 3.12 -1.85 -15.32
N LYS A 132 1.97 -2.15 -14.71
CA LYS A 132 1.46 -1.40 -13.56
C LYS A 132 2.41 -1.49 -12.35
N LEU A 133 2.90 -2.69 -12.04
CA LEU A 133 3.84 -2.91 -10.92
C LEU A 133 5.19 -2.22 -11.13
N LEU A 134 5.65 -2.13 -12.38
CA LEU A 134 6.91 -1.50 -12.76
C LEU A 134 6.84 0.03 -12.91
N PHE A 135 5.69 0.67 -12.64
CA PHE A 135 5.68 2.13 -12.51
C PHE A 135 6.43 2.55 -11.25
N PHE A 136 7.35 3.51 -11.39
CA PHE A 136 8.14 4.00 -10.27
C PHE A 136 7.29 4.54 -9.11
N GLU A 137 6.17 5.18 -9.44
CA GLU A 137 5.20 5.66 -8.45
C GLU A 137 4.62 4.51 -7.62
N ILE A 138 4.21 3.41 -8.25
CA ILE A 138 3.68 2.23 -7.56
C ILE A 138 4.74 1.59 -6.66
N MET A 139 5.97 1.45 -7.15
CA MET A 139 7.09 0.92 -6.36
C MET A 139 7.38 1.80 -5.14
N SER A 140 7.32 3.13 -5.31
CA SER A 140 7.53 4.10 -4.23
C SER A 140 6.42 4.04 -3.18
N LEU A 141 5.16 4.00 -3.63
CA LEU A 141 3.99 3.89 -2.74
C LEU A 141 3.99 2.56 -1.99
N LEU A 142 4.37 1.46 -2.64
CA LEU A 142 4.48 0.14 -2.01
C LEU A 142 5.47 0.19 -0.83
N LEU A 143 6.70 0.67 -1.07
CA LEU A 143 7.73 0.74 -0.03
C LEU A 143 7.35 1.71 1.09
N PHE A 144 6.76 2.87 0.75
CA PHE A 144 6.23 3.82 1.73
C PHE A 144 5.17 3.17 2.62
N MET A 145 4.19 2.51 2.01
CA MET A 145 3.10 1.88 2.75
C MET A 145 3.57 0.73 3.62
N ILE A 146 4.58 -0.03 3.22
CA ILE A 146 5.15 -1.08 4.08
C ILE A 146 5.75 -0.48 5.35
N ASN A 147 6.50 0.61 5.23
CA ASN A 147 7.11 1.26 6.38
C ASN A 147 6.04 1.80 7.35
N VAL A 148 5.01 2.48 6.83
CA VAL A 148 3.90 3.02 7.64
C VAL A 148 3.07 1.90 8.26
N THR A 149 2.64 0.93 7.45
CA THR A 149 1.73 -0.12 7.91
C THR A 149 2.41 -1.07 8.89
N ARG A 150 3.73 -1.28 8.82
CA ARG A 150 4.48 -2.05 9.82
C ARG A 150 4.30 -1.50 11.24
N VAL A 151 4.34 -0.19 11.42
CA VAL A 151 4.11 0.45 12.73
C VAL A 151 2.69 0.15 13.23
N THR A 152 1.71 0.33 12.35
CA THR A 152 0.29 0.13 12.69
C THR A 152 -0.06 -1.35 12.89
N TYR A 153 0.63 -2.26 12.20
CA TYR A 153 0.51 -3.70 12.36
C TYR A 153 1.04 -4.14 13.72
N ALA A 154 2.21 -3.65 14.12
CA ALA A 154 2.77 -3.91 15.45
C ALA A 154 1.84 -3.38 16.56
N LEU A 155 1.32 -2.15 16.41
CA LEU A 155 0.35 -1.57 17.34
C LEU A 155 -0.90 -2.45 17.48
N THR A 156 -1.52 -2.81 16.36
CA THR A 156 -2.76 -3.59 16.38
C THR A 156 -2.56 -5.01 16.90
N ALA A 157 -1.40 -5.62 16.67
CA ALA A 157 -1.03 -6.90 17.26
C ALA A 157 -0.95 -6.82 18.80
N HIS A 158 -0.35 -5.77 19.36
CA HIS A 158 -0.32 -5.54 20.81
C HIS A 158 -1.73 -5.28 21.37
N LEU A 159 -2.53 -4.45 20.70
CA LEU A 159 -3.91 -4.13 21.09
C LEU A 159 -4.87 -5.33 21.01
N GLN A 160 -4.48 -6.41 20.33
CA GLN A 160 -5.23 -7.66 20.20
C GLN A 160 -4.63 -8.81 21.04
N GLY A 161 -3.62 -8.53 21.87
CA GLY A 161 -3.01 -9.49 22.77
C GLY A 161 -4.02 -10.07 23.77
N LYS A 162 -3.78 -11.31 24.22
CA LYS A 162 -4.62 -11.96 25.24
C LYS A 162 -4.44 -11.33 26.63
N GLU A 163 -3.22 -10.91 26.92
CA GLU A 163 -2.84 -10.19 28.13
C GLU A 163 -2.59 -8.75 27.73
N LEU A 164 -3.41 -7.85 28.25
CA LEU A 164 -3.43 -6.44 27.86
C LEU A 164 -3.37 -5.60 29.13
N ASP A 165 -2.23 -4.98 29.37
CA ASP A 165 -2.06 -4.00 30.43
C ASP A 165 -2.34 -2.58 29.89
N ILE A 166 -3.21 -1.84 30.56
CA ILE A 166 -3.65 -0.52 30.11
C ILE A 166 -2.48 0.47 30.07
N ILE A 167 -1.54 0.38 31.02
CA ILE A 167 -0.37 1.25 31.05
C ILE A 167 0.51 0.96 29.83
N THR A 168 0.82 -0.31 29.60
CA THR A 168 1.56 -0.78 28.42
C THR A 168 0.89 -0.35 27.11
N VAL A 169 -0.45 -0.39 27.02
CA VAL A 169 -1.18 0.07 25.82
C VAL A 169 -0.97 1.55 25.55
N ILE A 170 -1.03 2.39 26.59
CA ILE A 170 -0.81 3.85 26.46
C ILE A 170 0.60 4.10 25.95
N ASP A 171 1.59 3.37 26.46
CA ASP A 171 2.99 3.47 26.02
C ASP A 171 3.16 3.02 24.57
N VAL A 172 2.58 1.89 24.17
CA VAL A 172 2.66 1.37 22.79
C VAL A 172 2.00 2.34 21.79
N ILE A 173 0.84 2.93 22.14
CA ILE A 173 0.19 3.96 21.31
C ILE A 173 1.09 5.18 21.19
N SER A 174 1.62 5.68 22.31
CA SER A 174 2.47 6.87 22.36
C SER A 174 3.76 6.68 21.56
N ASN A 175 4.39 5.50 21.68
CA ASN A 175 5.59 5.16 20.92
C ASN A 175 5.31 4.99 19.43
N SER A 176 4.17 4.40 19.06
CA SER A 176 3.74 4.28 17.66
C SER A 176 3.53 5.66 17.03
N LEU A 177 2.92 6.60 17.75
CA LEU A 177 2.73 7.98 17.31
C LEU A 177 4.07 8.70 17.13
N LYS A 178 4.98 8.58 18.10
CA LYS A 178 6.33 9.16 18.01
C LYS A 178 7.09 8.61 16.80
N LEU A 179 6.99 7.31 16.54
CA LEU A 179 7.65 6.68 15.39
C LEU A 179 7.10 7.20 14.06
N LEU A 180 5.77 7.32 13.93
CA LEU A 180 5.16 7.91 12.73
C LEU A 180 5.51 9.39 12.55
N GLN A 181 5.59 10.15 13.65
CA GLN A 181 6.04 11.55 13.61
C GLN A 181 7.51 11.67 13.20
N HIS A 182 8.38 10.80 13.73
CA HIS A 182 9.77 10.74 13.31
C HIS A 182 9.89 10.43 11.81
N MET A 183 9.16 9.42 11.31
CA MET A 183 9.14 9.08 9.88
C MET A 183 8.65 10.24 9.01
N ARG A 184 7.73 11.07 9.51
CA ARG A 184 7.21 12.25 8.80
C ARG A 184 8.22 13.40 8.77
N ASN A 185 8.98 13.59 9.84
CA ASN A 185 9.85 14.75 10.02
C ASN A 185 11.32 14.47 9.65
N ASP A 186 11.69 13.20 9.43
CA ASP A 186 13.04 12.82 9.02
C ASP A 186 13.14 12.69 7.50
N ASP A 187 13.58 13.78 6.88
CA ASP A 187 13.82 13.89 5.44
C ASP A 187 14.76 12.78 4.93
N ASN A 188 15.76 12.37 5.72
CA ASN A 188 16.68 11.31 5.34
C ASN A 188 15.98 9.97 5.20
N THR A 189 14.97 9.69 6.04
CA THR A 189 14.17 8.47 5.92
C THR A 189 13.45 8.43 4.56
N MET A 190 12.88 9.56 4.13
CA MET A 190 12.18 9.65 2.83
C MET A 190 13.15 9.58 1.65
N ILE A 191 14.28 10.29 1.72
CA ILE A 191 15.34 10.23 0.70
C ILE A 191 15.87 8.81 0.54
N ASN A 192 16.24 8.16 1.64
CA ASN A 192 16.74 6.78 1.63
C ASN A 192 15.72 5.80 1.05
N MET A 193 14.43 6.00 1.33
CA MET A 193 13.35 5.19 0.75
C MET A 193 13.30 5.35 -0.76
N ILE A 194 13.32 6.59 -1.27
CA ILE A 194 13.29 6.88 -2.71
C ILE A 194 14.53 6.33 -3.39
N GLU A 195 15.71 6.48 -2.81
CA GLU A 195 16.95 5.91 -3.34
C GLU A 195 16.88 4.38 -3.45
N ARG A 196 16.34 3.70 -2.44
CA ARG A 196 16.11 2.26 -2.50
C ARG A 196 15.16 1.88 -3.63
N THR A 197 14.09 2.64 -3.84
CA THR A 197 13.17 2.43 -4.95
C THR A 197 13.86 2.65 -6.30
N ILE A 198 14.69 3.68 -6.43
CA ILE A 198 15.45 3.95 -7.67
C ILE A 198 16.37 2.76 -7.99
N ARG A 199 17.13 2.27 -7.00
CA ARG A 199 18.00 1.11 -7.19
C ARG A 199 17.22 -0.11 -7.67
N ARG A 200 16.03 -0.34 -7.10
CA ARG A 200 15.15 -1.44 -7.52
C ARG A 200 14.59 -1.23 -8.93
N ALA A 201 14.20 -0.01 -9.27
CA ALA A 201 13.68 0.34 -10.59
C ALA A 201 14.74 0.13 -11.68
N VAL A 202 15.99 0.54 -11.41
CA VAL A 202 17.14 0.32 -12.30
C VAL A 202 17.40 -1.17 -12.53
N ALA A 203 17.21 -2.02 -11.51
CA ALA A 203 17.35 -3.47 -11.66
C ALA A 203 16.30 -4.11 -12.63
N PHE A 204 15.22 -3.39 -12.93
CA PHE A 204 14.21 -3.77 -13.92
C PHE A 204 14.27 -2.93 -15.20
N ASP A 205 15.41 -2.27 -15.47
CA ASP A 205 15.63 -1.41 -16.63
C ASP A 205 14.66 -0.22 -16.74
N ILE A 206 14.18 0.29 -15.60
CA ILE A 206 13.30 1.47 -15.55
C ILE A 206 14.14 2.74 -15.40
N TYR A 207 14.08 3.60 -16.42
CA TYR A 207 14.69 4.93 -16.40
C TYR A 207 13.78 5.93 -15.70
N VAL A 208 13.98 6.10 -14.39
CA VAL A 208 13.10 6.88 -13.52
C VAL A 208 12.92 8.33 -13.97
N ASP A 209 14.00 9.03 -14.34
CA ASP A 209 13.92 10.43 -14.76
C ASP A 209 13.11 10.58 -16.07
N ALA A 210 13.34 9.70 -17.04
CA ALA A 210 12.60 9.70 -18.29
C ALA A 210 11.10 9.37 -18.08
N GLU A 211 10.79 8.46 -17.15
CA GLU A 211 9.42 8.17 -16.75
C GLU A 211 8.76 9.38 -16.08
N PHE A 212 9.48 10.05 -15.17
CA PHE A 212 9.00 11.25 -14.49
C PHE A 212 8.68 12.36 -15.48
N ASP A 213 9.59 12.68 -16.40
CA ASP A 213 9.42 13.73 -17.41
C ASP A 213 8.24 13.45 -18.35
N ARG A 214 8.00 12.18 -18.68
CA ARG A 214 6.86 11.75 -19.49
C ARG A 214 5.53 12.00 -18.78
N LEU A 215 5.46 11.75 -17.48
CA LEU A 215 4.24 11.87 -16.68
C LEU A 215 3.99 13.30 -16.19
N HIS A 216 5.04 14.05 -15.89
CA HIS A 216 5.00 15.40 -15.32
C HIS A 216 5.42 16.46 -16.33
N ARG A 217 4.99 16.30 -17.59
CA ARG A 217 5.37 17.22 -18.65
C ARG A 217 5.00 18.66 -18.27
N PRO A 218 5.97 19.60 -18.24
CA PRO A 218 5.67 20.99 -17.92
C PRO A 218 4.62 21.54 -18.88
N ARG A 219 3.61 22.20 -18.32
CA ARG A 219 2.60 22.87 -19.13
C ARG A 219 3.30 23.89 -20.03
N GLN A 220 3.05 23.81 -21.35
CA GLN A 220 3.56 24.83 -22.25
C GLN A 220 2.98 26.19 -21.87
N ARG A 221 3.86 27.20 -21.80
CA ARG A 221 3.46 28.57 -21.46
C ARG A 221 2.43 29.06 -22.48
N SER A 222 1.31 29.59 -21.97
CA SER A 222 0.32 30.27 -22.81
C SER A 222 0.97 31.47 -23.50
N ARG A 223 0.66 31.70 -24.77
CA ARG A 223 1.14 32.88 -25.53
C ARG A 223 0.27 34.13 -25.30
N ARG A 224 -0.70 34.07 -24.38
CA ARG A 224 -1.58 35.20 -24.05
C ARG A 224 -0.95 36.14 -23.01
N ILE A 225 -1.44 37.38 -22.95
CA ILE A 225 -0.85 38.53 -22.23
C ILE A 225 -0.94 38.38 -20.70
N ASP A 226 -1.85 37.56 -20.20
CA ASP A 226 -2.10 37.20 -18.79
C ASP A 226 -1.09 36.18 -18.23
N ASN A 227 0.10 36.09 -18.84
CA ASN A 227 1.13 35.14 -18.44
C ASN A 227 1.87 35.64 -17.20
N ASN A 228 1.67 34.97 -16.05
CA ASN A 228 2.44 35.20 -14.84
C ASN A 228 3.46 34.04 -14.66
N PRO A 229 4.76 34.23 -14.99
CA PRO A 229 5.77 33.18 -14.87
C PRO A 229 5.95 32.66 -13.44
N SER A 230 5.57 33.46 -12.43
CA SER A 230 5.68 33.09 -11.02
C SER A 230 4.67 32.04 -10.56
N THR A 231 3.63 31.74 -11.36
CA THR A 231 2.64 30.69 -11.03
C THR A 231 2.96 29.33 -11.66
N ALA A 232 4.01 29.25 -12.48
CA ALA A 232 4.46 27.99 -13.06
C ALA A 232 5.36 27.23 -12.08
N VAL A 233 4.77 26.30 -11.33
CA VAL A 233 5.51 25.37 -10.48
C VAL A 233 6.18 24.32 -11.37
N ASN A 234 7.51 24.24 -11.32
CA ASN A 234 8.28 23.18 -11.95
C ASN A 234 9.01 22.42 -10.84
N LEU A 235 8.45 21.29 -10.42
CA LEU A 235 9.06 20.42 -9.41
C LEU A 235 10.00 19.45 -10.11
N SER A 236 11.24 19.39 -9.64
CA SER A 236 12.13 18.29 -9.93
C SER A 236 11.55 16.97 -9.38
N ARG A 237 12.00 15.83 -9.93
CA ARG A 237 11.64 14.50 -9.44
C ARG A 237 11.86 14.36 -7.94
N ASN A 238 12.99 14.86 -7.45
CA ASN A 238 13.34 14.76 -6.03
C ASN A 238 12.35 15.57 -5.20
N GLU A 239 12.07 16.82 -5.55
CA GLU A 239 11.08 17.66 -4.83
C GLU A 239 9.68 17.03 -4.87
N TYR A 240 9.29 16.44 -6.01
CA TYR A 240 7.98 15.80 -6.16
C TYR A 240 7.80 14.59 -5.22
N TYR A 241 8.78 13.67 -5.18
CA TYR A 241 8.65 12.45 -4.38
C TYR A 241 9.05 12.63 -2.91
N THR A 242 9.95 13.57 -2.60
CA THR A 242 10.37 13.85 -1.21
C THR A 242 9.51 14.91 -0.53
N GLY A 243 8.83 15.77 -1.29
CA GLY A 243 8.13 16.94 -0.74
C GLY A 243 9.07 18.02 -0.17
N LEU A 244 10.39 17.89 -0.38
CA LEU A 244 11.39 18.84 0.06
C LEU A 244 11.62 19.84 -1.07
N MET A 245 11.39 21.13 -0.79
CA MET A 245 11.70 22.26 -1.69
C MET A 245 13.00 22.93 -1.24
#